data_AF-A0A956HE84-F1
#
_entry.id   AF-A0A956HE84-F1
#
_cell.length_a   1.000
_cell.length_b   1.000
_cell.length_c   1.000
_cell.angle_alpha   90.00
_cell.angle_beta   90.00
_cell.angle_gamma   90.00
#
_symmetry.space_group_name_H-M   'P 1'
#
loop_
_entity.id
_entity.type
_entity.pdbx_description
1 polymer ?
#
loop_
_entity_poly.entity_id
_entity_poly.type
_entity_poly.pdbx_seq_one_letter_code
_entity_poly.pdbx_strand_id
1 'polypeptide(L)'
;MREVLATADLEQLIALVRADGYRLIGPTVQDGAIVYDELTAARDLPIGWTDEQAPGRYRLRRRDDQAAFGYNVGPHSWKRHLYPPRE
;
A
#
# COMPACT_ATOMS: atom_id res chain seq x y z
N MET A 1 -18.51 -2.32 -19.59
CA MET A 1 -18.02 -3.58 -18.98
C MET A 1 -17.28 -3.20 -17.71
N ARG A 2 -17.63 -3.76 -16.55
CA ARG A 2 -16.98 -3.46 -15.27
C ARG A 2 -16.23 -4.73 -14.86
N GLU A 3 -14.93 -4.74 -15.12
CA GLU A 3 -14.05 -5.82 -14.67
C GLU A 3 -13.74 -5.63 -13.18
N VAL A 4 -13.70 -6.73 -12.43
CA VAL A 4 -13.38 -6.75 -11.00
C VAL A 4 -12.28 -7.76 -10.78
N LEU A 5 -11.21 -7.34 -10.11
CA LEU A 5 -10.12 -8.22 -9.70
C LEU A 5 -10.43 -8.80 -8.32
N ALA A 6 -10.36 -10.12 -8.16
CA ALA A 6 -10.48 -10.73 -6.84
C ALA A 6 -9.21 -10.49 -6.03
N THR A 7 -9.32 -10.41 -4.70
CA THR A 7 -8.17 -10.22 -3.82
C THR A 7 -7.13 -11.33 -3.96
N ALA A 8 -7.58 -12.56 -4.24
CA ALA A 8 -6.70 -13.71 -4.48
C ALA A 8 -5.80 -13.53 -5.72
N ASP A 9 -6.21 -12.71 -6.69
CA ASP A 9 -5.49 -12.49 -7.95
C ASP A 9 -4.45 -11.37 -7.86
N LEU A 10 -4.38 -10.65 -6.73
CA LEU A 10 -3.43 -9.55 -6.54
C LEU A 10 -1.97 -10.01 -6.62
N GLU A 11 -1.66 -11.20 -6.11
CA GLU A 11 -0.30 -11.76 -6.18
C GLU A 11 0.13 -11.93 -7.65
N GLN A 12 -0.77 -12.46 -8.48
CA GLN A 12 -0.51 -12.66 -9.90
C GLN A 12 -0.36 -11.32 -10.63
N LEU A 13 -1.21 -10.34 -10.33
CA LEU A 13 -1.10 -8.99 -10.92
C LEU A 13 0.25 -8.34 -10.60
N ILE A 14 0.67 -8.38 -9.33
CA ILE A 14 1.95 -7.80 -8.89
C ILE A 14 3.11 -8.51 -9.60
N ALA A 15 3.07 -9.84 -9.68
CA ALA A 15 4.09 -10.62 -10.36
C ALA A 15 4.21 -10.27 -11.85
N LEU A 16 3.09 -10.14 -12.56
CA LEU A 16 3.06 -9.80 -13.98
C LEU A 16 3.60 -8.40 -14.25
N VAL A 17 3.12 -7.40 -13.52
CA VAL A 17 3.56 -6.01 -13.71
C VAL A 17 5.06 -5.84 -13.39
N ARG A 18 5.59 -6.60 -12.42
CA ARG A 18 7.04 -6.66 -12.15
C ARG A 18 7.82 -7.38 -13.25
N ALA A 19 7.29 -8.47 -13.78
CA ALA A 19 7.90 -9.20 -14.88
C ALA A 19 8.03 -8.34 -16.15
N ASP A 20 7.08 -7.41 -16.35
CA ASP A 20 7.12 -6.39 -17.41
C ASP A 20 8.15 -5.27 -17.14
N GLY A 21 8.91 -5.35 -16.04
CA GLY A 21 9.99 -4.41 -15.72
C GLY A 21 9.53 -3.14 -14.99
N TYR A 22 8.26 -3.06 -14.58
CA TYR A 22 7.77 -1.93 -13.80
C TYR A 22 8.05 -2.11 -12.31
N ARG A 23 8.41 -1.00 -11.66
CA ARG A 23 8.45 -0.90 -10.21
C ARG A 23 7.07 -0.55 -9.68
N LEU A 24 6.45 -1.42 -8.89
CA LEU A 24 5.18 -1.08 -8.22
C LEU A 24 5.46 -0.35 -6.93
N ILE A 25 4.83 0.82 -6.80
CA ILE A 25 4.76 1.57 -5.55
C ILE A 25 3.33 1.50 -5.05
N GLY A 26 3.16 1.13 -3.79
CA GLY A 26 1.85 1.02 -3.16
C GLY A 26 1.93 1.09 -1.65
N PRO A 27 0.78 0.99 -0.96
CA PRO A 27 0.75 1.05 0.48
C PRO A 27 1.39 -0.18 1.10
N THR A 28 2.19 0.03 2.14
CA THR A 28 2.77 -1.04 2.97
C THR A 28 2.82 -0.60 4.43
N VAL A 29 2.98 -1.56 5.34
CA VAL A 29 3.17 -1.29 6.76
C VAL A 29 4.66 -1.22 7.06
N GLN A 30 5.14 -0.06 7.48
CA GLN A 30 6.52 0.17 7.88
C GLN A 30 6.58 1.05 9.12
N ASP A 31 7.41 0.68 10.11
CA ASP A 31 7.66 1.47 11.32
C ASP A 31 6.40 1.93 12.08
N GLY A 32 5.36 1.09 12.07
CA GLY A 32 4.09 1.40 12.73
C GLY A 32 3.22 2.43 11.98
N ALA A 33 3.48 2.63 10.68
CA ALA A 33 2.69 3.46 9.78
C ALA A 33 2.36 2.77 8.46
N ILE A 34 1.25 3.17 7.83
CA ILE A 34 1.01 2.85 6.42
C ILE A 34 1.70 3.90 5.57
N VAL A 35 2.65 3.47 4.75
CA VAL A 35 3.49 4.31 3.90
C VAL A 35 3.41 3.83 2.45
N TYR A 36 3.78 4.69 1.49
CA TYR A 36 3.96 4.26 0.11
C TYR A 36 5.42 3.87 -0.14
N ASP A 37 5.64 2.60 -0.45
CA ASP A 37 6.94 2.06 -0.84
C ASP A 37 6.79 0.95 -1.88
N GLU A 38 7.89 0.32 -2.25
CA GLU A 38 7.92 -0.74 -3.25
C GLU A 38 7.17 -1.98 -2.79
N LEU A 39 6.29 -2.48 -3.67
CA LEU A 39 5.60 -3.75 -3.49
C LEU A 39 6.27 -4.83 -4.33
N THR A 40 6.61 -5.93 -3.68
CA THR A 40 7.20 -7.11 -4.31
C THR A 40 6.25 -8.30 -4.35
N ALA A 41 5.25 -8.33 -3.47
CA ALA A 41 4.21 -9.35 -3.37
C ALA A 41 2.92 -8.77 -2.74
N ALA A 42 1.80 -9.49 -2.84
CA ALA A 42 0.51 -9.05 -2.27
C ALA A 42 0.54 -8.97 -0.74
N ARG A 43 1.37 -9.79 -0.07
CA ARG A 43 1.56 -9.73 1.39
C ARG A 43 2.18 -8.43 1.89
N ASP A 44 2.79 -7.65 1.00
CA ASP A 44 3.39 -6.36 1.37
C ASP A 44 2.31 -5.29 1.61
N LEU A 45 1.10 -5.52 1.10
CA LEU A 45 -0.06 -4.66 1.33
C LEU A 45 -0.50 -4.68 2.80
N PRO A 46 -1.13 -3.60 3.30
CA PRO A 46 -1.63 -3.49 4.68
C PRO A 46 -2.93 -4.29 4.88
N ILE A 47 -2.93 -5.58 4.53
CA ILE A 47 -4.11 -6.44 4.60
C ILE A 47 -4.60 -6.53 6.06
N GLY A 48 -5.87 -6.16 6.25
CA GLY A 48 -6.50 -6.16 7.57
C GLY A 48 -5.91 -5.14 8.53
N TRP A 49 -5.24 -4.10 8.01
CA TRP A 49 -4.77 -2.95 8.78
C TRP A 49 -5.53 -1.69 8.39
N THR A 50 -5.70 -0.82 9.37
CA THR A 50 -6.14 0.56 9.20
C THR A 50 -5.35 1.45 10.14
N ASP A 51 -5.59 2.75 10.06
CA ASP A 51 -4.91 3.76 10.85
C ASP A 51 -5.90 4.64 11.64
N GLU A 52 -5.51 4.98 12.86
CA GLU A 52 -6.15 6.00 13.67
C GLU A 52 -5.25 7.24 13.69
N GLN A 53 -5.79 8.36 13.21
CA GLN A 53 -5.10 9.65 13.18
C GLN A 53 -5.77 10.65 14.12
N ALA A 54 -4.96 11.37 14.89
CA ALA A 54 -5.37 12.53 15.67
C ALA A 54 -4.22 13.57 15.65
N PRO A 55 -4.45 14.83 16.06
CA PRO A 55 -3.38 15.84 16.10
C PRO A 55 -2.15 15.32 16.86
N GLY A 56 -1.03 15.19 16.15
CA GLY A 56 0.24 14.67 16.68
C GLY A 56 0.26 13.19 17.03
N ARG A 57 -0.71 12.39 16.57
CA ARG A 57 -0.80 10.95 16.87
C ARG A 57 -1.17 10.15 15.63
N TYR A 58 -0.44 9.07 15.42
CA TYR A 58 -0.72 8.05 14.41
C TYR A 58 -0.57 6.68 15.04
N ARG A 59 -1.51 5.76 14.79
CA ARG A 59 -1.40 4.38 15.27
C ARG A 59 -2.09 3.42 14.31
N LEU A 60 -1.47 2.28 14.07
CA LEU A 60 -2.10 1.17 13.35
C LEU A 60 -3.12 0.43 14.21
N ARG A 61 -4.19 0.00 13.57
CA ARG A 61 -5.20 -0.87 14.14
C ARG A 61 -5.47 -2.05 13.23
N ARG A 62 -5.62 -3.23 13.85
CA ARG A 62 -6.14 -4.40 13.15
C ARG A 62 -7.63 -4.22 12.88
N ARG A 63 -8.02 -4.61 11.67
CA ARG A 63 -9.42 -4.71 11.24
C ARG A 63 -9.92 -6.14 11.49
N ASP A 64 -11.22 -6.24 11.47
CA ASP A 64 -12.03 -7.45 11.61
C ASP A 64 -12.23 -8.15 10.25
N ASP A 65 -11.77 -7.52 9.16
CA ASP A 65 -11.77 -8.05 7.80
C ASP A 65 -10.34 -8.13 7.23
N GLN A 66 -10.23 -8.65 5.99
CA GLN A 66 -8.98 -8.75 5.23
C GLN A 66 -8.92 -7.72 4.10
N ALA A 67 -9.46 -6.52 4.31
CA ALA A 67 -9.40 -5.47 3.30
C ALA A 67 -7.93 -5.07 3.03
N ALA A 68 -7.48 -5.18 1.78
CA ALA A 68 -6.13 -4.77 1.36
C ALA A 68 -5.97 -3.25 1.26
N PHE A 69 -7.08 -2.52 1.10
CA PHE A 69 -7.13 -1.06 0.93
C PHE A 69 -8.03 -0.37 1.97
N GLY A 70 -8.24 -1.00 3.14
CA GLY A 70 -9.13 -0.54 4.20
C GLY A 70 -8.54 0.53 5.14
N TYR A 71 -7.75 1.47 4.61
CA TYR A 71 -6.99 2.47 5.37
C TYR A 71 -7.19 3.89 4.81
N ASN A 72 -6.90 4.91 5.60
CA ASN A 72 -6.94 6.30 5.16
C ASN A 72 -5.60 6.73 4.53
N VAL A 73 -5.58 7.78 3.72
CA VAL A 73 -4.32 8.27 3.14
C VAL A 73 -3.33 8.58 4.27
N GLY A 74 -2.23 7.83 4.31
CA GLY A 74 -1.18 7.95 5.33
C GLY A 74 -0.47 9.31 5.28
N PRO A 75 0.32 9.63 6.31
CA PRO A 75 0.97 10.94 6.44
C PRO A 75 2.04 11.20 5.37
N HIS A 76 2.51 10.16 4.68
CA HIS A 76 3.52 10.27 3.64
C HIS A 76 2.90 10.49 2.26
N SER A 77 3.31 11.58 1.62
CA SER A 77 2.91 11.93 0.25
C SER A 77 3.69 11.13 -0.79
N TRP A 78 3.05 10.89 -1.95
CA TRP A 78 3.67 10.38 -3.18
C TRP A 78 4.88 11.18 -3.68
N LYS A 79 5.07 12.41 -3.19
CA LYS A 79 6.14 13.31 -3.63
C LYS A 79 7.53 12.67 -3.60
N ARG A 80 7.83 11.79 -2.64
CA ARG A 80 9.12 11.10 -2.56
C ARG A 80 9.46 10.27 -3.81
N HIS A 81 8.44 9.76 -4.49
CA HIS A 81 8.60 8.89 -5.68
C HIS A 81 8.42 9.66 -6.99
N LEU A 82 7.60 10.72 -6.99
CA LEU A 82 7.32 11.52 -8.20
C LEU A 82 8.28 12.71 -8.38
N TYR A 83 8.91 13.18 -7.29
CA TYR A 83 9.85 14.30 -7.30
C TYR A 83 11.11 13.91 -6.52
N PRO A 84 11.91 12.96 -7.04
CA PRO A 84 13.19 12.65 -6.43
C PRO A 84 14.06 13.93 -6.39
N PRO A 85 14.77 14.20 -5.28
CA PRO A 85 15.69 15.33 -5.22
C PRO A 85 16.70 15.21 -6.36
N ARG A 86 16.85 16.29 -7.12
CA ARG A 86 17.86 16.44 -8.16
C ARG A 86 18.96 17.32 -7.58
N GLU A 87 20.21 16.90 -7.77
CA GLU A 87 21.40 17.71 -7.46
C GLU A 87 21.52 18.92 -8.39
#